data_AF-C2KWM3-F1
#
_entry.id   AF-C2KWM3-F1
#
_cell.length_a   1.000
_cell.length_b   1.000
_cell.length_c   1.000
_cell.angle_alpha   90.00
_cell.angle_beta   90.00
_cell.angle_gamma   90.00
#
_symmetry.space_group_name_H-M   'P 1'
#
loop_
_entity.id
_entity.type
_entity.pdbx_description
1 polymer ?
#
loop_
_entity_poly.entity_id
_entity_poly.type
_entity_poly.pdbx_seq_one_letter_code
_entity_poly.pdbx_strand_id
1 'polypeptide(L)'
;MAFKFREKGIMESFITFFTAHFEKFLSREMMVFFLSMMPVIELRGGLIAASLLKVNYIQGLLYCLIGNILPIPFVLFFFAKIVELMEKSSFTRPLASWFRKKVDKHKDAIDKVDFWGLVLFVGI
;
A
#
# COMPACT_ATOMS: atom_id res chain seq x y z
N MET A 1 5.13 -14.34 -18.93
CA MET A 1 3.68 -14.62 -18.77
C MET A 1 3.36 -15.52 -17.58
N ALA A 2 4.18 -16.53 -17.26
CA ALA A 2 3.97 -17.46 -16.15
C ALA A 2 3.99 -16.83 -14.74
N PHE A 3 4.83 -15.81 -14.50
CA PHE A 3 4.93 -15.13 -13.20
C PHE A 3 3.61 -14.43 -12.80
N LYS A 4 3.00 -13.74 -13.76
CA LYS A 4 1.71 -13.02 -13.60
C LYS A 4 0.52 -13.95 -13.38
N PHE A 5 0.61 -15.21 -13.85
CA PHE A 5 -0.43 -16.23 -13.66
C PHE A 5 -0.34 -16.88 -12.28
N ARG A 6 0.89 -17.11 -11.78
CA ARG A 6 1.14 -17.64 -10.44
C ARG A 6 0.74 -16.65 -9.33
N GLU A 7 1.04 -15.37 -9.50
CA GLU A 7 0.59 -14.33 -8.55
C GLU A 7 -0.94 -14.23 -8.46
N LYS A 8 -1.65 -14.31 -9.60
CA LYS A 8 -3.12 -14.32 -9.60
C LYS A 8 -3.67 -15.51 -8.81
N GLY A 9 -3.18 -16.73 -9.06
CA GLY A 9 -3.65 -17.91 -8.33
C GLY A 9 -3.40 -17.82 -6.82
N ILE A 10 -2.25 -17.28 -6.41
CA ILE A 10 -1.91 -17.08 -4.99
C ILE A 10 -2.84 -16.02 -4.36
N MET A 11 -3.12 -14.93 -5.08
CA MET A 11 -3.98 -13.85 -4.59
C MET A 11 -5.44 -14.29 -4.45
N GLU A 12 -5.99 -15.02 -5.41
CA GLU A 12 -7.33 -15.61 -5.35
C GLU A 12 -7.47 -16.56 -4.14
N SER A 13 -6.45 -17.39 -3.94
CA SER A 13 -6.40 -18.32 -2.80
C SER A 13 -6.35 -17.58 -1.47
N PHE A 14 -5.55 -16.51 -1.38
CA PHE A 14 -5.46 -15.67 -0.19
C PHE A 14 -6.76 -14.91 0.09
N ILE A 15 -7.38 -14.31 -0.94
CA ILE A 15 -8.66 -13.60 -0.80
C ILE A 15 -9.75 -14.57 -0.34
N THR A 16 -9.80 -15.77 -0.90
CA THR A 16 -10.77 -16.80 -0.51
C THR A 16 -10.54 -17.27 0.93
N PHE A 17 -9.28 -17.49 1.34
CA PHE A 17 -8.94 -17.83 2.71
C PHE A 17 -9.30 -16.71 3.70
N PHE A 18 -8.98 -15.46 3.35
CA PHE A 18 -9.26 -14.29 4.17
C PHE A 18 -10.76 -14.07 4.34
N THR A 19 -11.50 -14.10 3.23
CA THR A 19 -12.97 -13.95 3.25
C THR A 19 -13.62 -15.08 4.04
N ALA A 20 -13.21 -16.34 3.86
CA ALA A 20 -13.75 -17.47 4.62
C ALA A 20 -13.50 -17.38 6.13
N HIS A 21 -12.39 -16.77 6.57
CA HIS A 21 -12.08 -16.61 7.99
C HIS A 21 -12.83 -15.43 8.62
N PHE A 22 -13.00 -14.34 7.85
CA PHE A 22 -13.48 -13.06 8.37
C PHE A 22 -14.92 -12.69 7.97
N GLU A 23 -15.59 -13.47 7.10
CA GLU A 23 -16.98 -13.21 6.65
C GLU A 23 -18.00 -13.14 7.79
N LYS A 24 -17.72 -13.80 8.91
CA LYS A 24 -18.60 -13.80 10.09
C LYS A 24 -18.51 -12.52 10.91
N PHE A 25 -17.44 -11.75 10.74
CA PHE A 25 -17.15 -10.55 11.53
C PHE A 25 -17.20 -9.26 10.70
N LEU A 26 -16.99 -9.34 9.38
CA LEU A 26 -16.87 -8.18 8.50
C LEU A 26 -17.84 -8.27 7.32
N SER A 27 -18.45 -7.13 6.98
CA SER A 27 -19.24 -7.01 5.75
C SER A 27 -18.35 -7.08 4.51
N ARG A 28 -18.95 -7.40 3.36
CA ARG A 28 -18.24 -7.56 2.08
C ARG A 28 -17.48 -6.30 1.67
N GLU A 29 -18.06 -5.14 1.94
CA GLU A 29 -17.50 -3.83 1.67
C GLU A 29 -16.26 -3.57 2.54
N MET A 30 -16.32 -3.95 3.82
CA MET A 30 -15.19 -3.79 4.76
C MET A 30 -14.04 -4.74 4.43
N MET A 31 -14.33 -5.96 3.96
CA MET A 31 -13.28 -6.88 3.50
C MET A 31 -12.53 -6.33 2.29
N VAL A 32 -13.23 -5.78 1.30
CA VAL A 32 -12.61 -5.12 0.14
C VAL A 32 -11.77 -3.92 0.58
N PHE A 33 -12.30 -3.11 1.51
CA PHE A 33 -11.59 -1.98 2.07
C PHE A 33 -10.26 -2.39 2.75
N PHE A 34 -10.28 -3.33 3.69
CA PHE A 34 -9.05 -3.77 4.38
C PHE A 34 -8.05 -4.47 3.46
N LEU A 35 -8.51 -5.28 2.51
CA LEU A 35 -7.62 -5.89 1.51
C LEU A 35 -6.95 -4.83 0.63
N SER A 36 -7.68 -3.76 0.30
CA SER A 36 -7.12 -2.65 -0.49
C SER A 36 -6.16 -1.75 0.30
N MET A 37 -6.28 -1.70 1.63
CA MET A 37 -5.34 -1.00 2.50
C MET A 37 -4.00 -1.72 2.63
N MET A 38 -3.92 -3.01 2.29
CA MET A 38 -2.65 -3.73 2.36
C MET A 38 -1.73 -3.26 1.21
N PRO A 39 -0.52 -2.74 1.53
CA PRO A 39 0.37 -2.12 0.53
C PRO A 39 0.91 -3.07 -0.53
N VAL A 40 0.73 -4.39 -0.36
CA VAL A 40 1.12 -5.41 -1.35
C VAL A 40 -0.02 -5.72 -2.34
N ILE A 41 -1.27 -5.48 -1.92
CA ILE A 41 -2.49 -5.93 -2.60
C ILE A 41 -3.20 -4.74 -3.29
N GLU A 42 -3.12 -3.54 -2.69
CA GLU A 42 -3.58 -2.22 -3.15
C GLU A 42 -4.87 -2.26 -3.99
N LEU A 43 -4.86 -1.69 -5.20
CA LEU A 43 -6.02 -1.62 -6.07
C LEU A 43 -6.26 -2.91 -6.85
N ARG A 44 -5.22 -3.68 -7.14
CA ARG A 44 -5.36 -4.86 -8.02
C ARG A 44 -6.06 -6.00 -7.30
N GLY A 45 -5.66 -6.31 -6.07
CA GLY A 45 -6.33 -7.33 -5.28
C GLY A 45 -7.64 -6.84 -4.67
N GLY A 46 -7.77 -5.55 -4.35
CA GLY A 46 -9.04 -4.96 -3.92
C GLY A 46 -10.13 -5.05 -4.99
N LEU A 47 -9.81 -4.74 -6.26
CA LEU A 47 -10.75 -4.88 -7.38
C LEU A 47 -11.07 -6.34 -7.71
N ILE A 48 -10.10 -7.23 -7.60
CA ILE A 48 -10.32 -8.68 -7.73
C ILE A 48 -11.30 -9.16 -6.64
N ALA A 49 -11.06 -8.79 -5.37
CA ALA A 49 -11.94 -9.12 -4.27
C ALA A 49 -13.36 -8.54 -4.46
N ALA A 50 -13.49 -7.30 -4.92
CA ALA A 50 -14.78 -6.69 -5.23
C ALA A 50 -15.55 -7.47 -6.31
N SER A 51 -14.85 -7.93 -7.35
CA SER A 51 -15.42 -8.75 -8.42
C SER A 51 -15.86 -10.13 -7.92
N LEU A 52 -15.09 -10.77 -7.03
CA LEU A 52 -15.43 -12.07 -6.44
C LEU A 52 -16.62 -11.98 -5.47
N LEU A 53 -16.66 -10.90 -4.69
CA LEU A 53 -17.69 -10.65 -3.68
C LEU A 53 -18.99 -10.06 -4.28
N LYS A 54 -19.02 -9.86 -5.60
CA LYS A 54 -20.12 -9.25 -6.36
C LYS A 54 -20.54 -7.88 -5.83
N VAL A 55 -19.58 -7.10 -5.36
CA VAL A 55 -19.80 -5.71 -4.95
C VAL A 55 -19.97 -4.86 -6.21
N ASN A 56 -20.86 -3.87 -6.17
CA ASN A 56 -21.04 -2.93 -7.28
C ASN A 56 -19.69 -2.29 -7.63
N TYR A 57 -19.31 -2.30 -8.90
CA TYR A 57 -18.00 -1.86 -9.38
C TYR A 57 -17.63 -0.45 -8.90
N ILE A 58 -18.56 0.50 -8.96
CA ILE A 58 -18.32 1.89 -8.53
C ILE A 58 -18.06 1.97 -7.02
N GLN A 59 -18.80 1.19 -6.23
CA GLN A 59 -18.62 1.16 -4.77
C GLN A 59 -17.31 0.46 -4.40
N GLY A 60 -17.00 -0.68 -5.03
CA GLY A 60 -15.74 -1.40 -4.82
C GLY A 60 -14.54 -0.53 -5.19
N LEU A 61 -14.62 0.21 -6.30
CA LEU A 61 -13.60 1.16 -6.72
C LEU A 61 -13.41 2.27 -5.67
N LEU A 62 -14.49 2.82 -5.14
CA LEU A 62 -14.42 3.87 -4.11
C LEU A 62 -13.78 3.36 -2.82
N TYR A 63 -14.18 2.18 -2.34
CA TYR A 63 -13.55 1.57 -1.17
C TYR A 63 -12.07 1.25 -1.41
N CYS A 64 -11.70 0.79 -2.60
CA CYS A 64 -10.29 0.55 -2.95
C CYS A 64 -9.46 1.84 -3.00
N LEU A 65 -10.02 2.92 -3.55
CA LEU A 65 -9.38 4.22 -3.60
C LEU A 65 -9.13 4.78 -2.20
N ILE A 66 -10.16 4.78 -1.35
CA ILE A 66 -10.04 5.27 0.03
C ILE A 66 -9.07 4.39 0.82
N GLY A 67 -9.18 3.07 0.68
CA GLY A 67 -8.31 2.10 1.32
C GLY A 67 -6.85 2.26 0.89
N ASN A 68 -6.56 2.64 -0.34
CA ASN A 68 -5.19 2.85 -0.80
C ASN A 68 -4.60 4.21 -0.37
N ILE A 69 -5.42 5.27 -0.34
CA ILE A 69 -4.96 6.61 0.06
C ILE A 69 -4.68 6.69 1.56
N LEU A 70 -5.49 6.01 2.38
CA LEU A 70 -5.39 6.03 3.85
C LEU A 70 -4.02 5.58 4.43
N PRO A 71 -3.37 4.50 3.98
CA PRO A 71 -2.08 4.06 4.52
C PRO A 71 -0.92 5.00 4.17
N ILE A 72 -0.98 5.75 3.06
CA ILE A 72 0.12 6.61 2.60
C ILE A 72 0.55 7.67 3.64
N PRO A 73 -0.35 8.56 4.15
CA PRO A 73 0.02 9.55 5.16
C PRO A 73 0.42 8.90 6.48
N PHE A 74 -0.15 7.73 6.80
CA PHE A 74 0.18 6.98 8.01
C PHE A 74 1.62 6.47 7.94
N VAL A 75 2.01 5.78 6.87
CA VAL A 75 3.37 5.27 6.71
C VAL A 75 4.40 6.41 6.75
N LEU A 76 4.12 7.55 6.09
CA LEU A 76 5.00 8.71 6.11
C LEU A 76 5.15 9.35 7.50
N PHE A 77 4.03 9.54 8.21
CA PHE A 77 4.04 10.13 9.55
C PHE A 77 4.74 9.23 10.57
N PHE A 78 4.47 7.92 10.53
CA PHE A 78 5.10 6.96 11.42
C PHE A 78 6.58 6.79 11.12
N PHE A 79 6.99 6.80 9.86
CA PHE A 79 8.40 6.73 9.50
C PHE A 79 9.19 7.90 10.09
N ALA A 80 8.68 9.14 9.94
CA ALA A 80 9.30 10.32 10.53
C ALA A 80 9.45 10.20 12.05
N LYS A 81 8.39 9.78 12.75
CA LYS A 81 8.43 9.56 14.20
C LYS A 81 9.37 8.44 14.62
N ILE A 82 9.41 7.32 13.90
CA ILE A 82 10.31 6.20 14.20
C ILE A 82 11.76 6.67 14.10
N VAL A 83 12.11 7.41 13.05
CA VAL A 83 13.46 7.96 12.88
C VAL A 83 13.82 8.92 14.03
N GLU A 84 12.91 9.81 14.43
CA GLU A 84 13.13 10.73 15.56
C GLU A 84 13.33 9.98 16.89
N LEU A 85 12.54 8.93 17.14
CA LEU A 85 12.70 8.08 18.33
C LEU A 85 14.02 7.31 18.31
N MET A 86 14.47 6.87 17.14
CA MET A 86 15.76 6.21 16.98
C MET A 86 16.94 7.18 17.18
N GLU A 87 16.78 8.48 16.91
CA GLU A 87 17.81 9.48 17.20
C GLU A 87 17.96 9.75 18.70
N LYS A 88 16.88 9.58 19.49
CA LYS A 88 16.87 9.78 20.94
C LYS A 88 17.59 8.66 21.72
N SER A 89 17.71 7.46 21.15
CA SER A 89 18.38 6.33 21.81
C SER A 89 19.83 6.18 21.32
N SER A 90 20.78 6.10 22.25
CA SER A 90 22.22 6.03 21.96
C SER A 90 22.63 4.79 21.15
N PHE A 91 21.87 3.69 21.27
CA PHE A 91 22.13 2.43 20.57
C PHE A 91 21.67 2.47 19.09
N THR A 92 20.55 3.15 18.81
CA THR A 92 19.96 3.21 17.46
C THR A 92 20.32 4.47 16.68
N ARG A 93 21.00 5.43 17.32
CA ARG A 93 21.53 6.67 16.71
C ARG A 93 22.38 6.46 15.45
N PRO A 94 23.35 5.51 15.38
CA PRO A 94 24.11 5.29 14.15
C PRO A 94 23.21 4.79 13.00
N LEU A 95 22.23 3.95 13.30
CA LEU A 95 21.26 3.46 12.31
C LEU A 95 20.35 4.59 11.80
N ALA A 96 19.82 5.43 12.70
CA ALA A 96 19.04 6.60 12.34
C ALA A 96 19.83 7.58 11.46
N SER A 97 21.10 7.83 11.80
CA SER A 97 21.98 8.70 11.01
C SER A 97 22.26 8.15 9.60
N TRP A 98 22.34 6.83 9.46
CA TRP A 98 22.49 6.17 8.15
C TRP A 98 21.22 6.33 7.31
N PHE A 99 20.04 6.14 7.90
CA PHE A 99 18.76 6.40 7.24
C PHE A 99 18.65 7.85 6.77
N ARG A 100 18.98 8.81 7.64
CA ARG A 100 18.94 10.25 7.32
C ARG A 100 19.85 10.61 6.16
N LYS A 101 21.12 10.17 6.20
CA LYS A 101 22.09 10.38 5.10
C LYS A 101 21.60 9.80 3.77
N LYS A 102 20.92 8.66 3.82
CA LYS A 102 20.35 8.03 2.62
C LYS A 102 19.18 8.84 2.07
N VAL A 103 18.28 9.29 2.94
CA VAL A 103 17.15 10.15 2.55
C VAL A 103 17.64 11.47 1.97
N ASP A 104 18.55 12.18 2.64
CA ASP A 104 19.07 13.48 2.19
C ASP A 104 19.80 13.37 0.83
N LYS A 105 20.57 12.29 0.62
CA LYS A 105 21.26 12.04 -0.65
C LYS A 105 20.29 11.83 -1.83
N HIS A 106 19.10 11.29 -1.57
CA HIS A 106 18.10 11.03 -2.61
C HIS A 106 17.08 12.16 -2.75
N LYS A 107 16.94 13.04 -1.77
CA LYS A 107 15.99 14.15 -1.77
C LYS A 107 16.19 15.11 -2.95
N ASP A 108 17.43 15.54 -3.20
CA ASP A 108 17.73 16.48 -4.30
C ASP A 108 17.46 15.89 -5.70
N ALA A 109 17.53 14.56 -5.82
CA ALA A 109 17.22 13.86 -7.06
C ALA A 109 15.70 13.70 -7.24
N ILE A 110 14.99 13.42 -6.14
CA ILE A 110 13.53 13.28 -6.11
C ILE A 110 12.86 14.61 -6.46
N ASP A 111 13.27 15.74 -5.87
CA ASP A 111 12.65 17.05 -6.11
C ASP A 111 12.73 17.52 -7.59
N LYS A 112 13.75 17.09 -8.34
CA LYS A 112 13.90 17.42 -9.77
C LYS A 112 13.22 16.44 -10.71
N VAL A 113 13.16 15.17 -10.34
CA VAL A 113 12.65 14.08 -11.20
C VAL A 113 11.16 13.84 -10.94
N ASP A 114 10.62 14.17 -9.76
CA ASP A 114 9.23 13.95 -9.41
C ASP A 114 8.27 14.64 -10.38
N PHE A 115 8.52 15.92 -10.71
CA PHE A 115 7.63 16.66 -11.60
C PHE A 115 7.61 16.07 -13.02
N TRP A 116 8.79 15.87 -13.63
CA TRP A 116 8.88 15.36 -15.01
C TRP A 116 8.54 13.88 -15.12
N GLY A 117 8.89 13.09 -14.09
CA GLY A 117 8.54 11.67 -14.00
C GLY A 117 7.04 11.46 -13.86
N LEU A 118 6.35 12.26 -13.03
CA LEU A 118 4.90 12.21 -12.90
C LEU A 118 4.21 12.68 -14.18
N VAL A 119 4.68 13.78 -14.79
CA VAL A 119 4.13 14.30 -16.05
C VAL A 119 4.31 13.30 -17.19
N LEU A 120 5.45 12.62 -17.32
CA LEU A 120 5.65 11.58 -18.35
C LEU A 120 4.88 10.29 -18.07
N PHE A 121 4.69 9.92 -16.80
CA PHE A 121 3.95 8.72 -16.41
C PHE A 121 2.43 8.88 -16.53
N VAL A 122 1.91 10.09 -16.30
CA VAL A 122 0.47 10.40 -16.38
C VAL A 122 0.08 11.00 -17.73
N GLY A 123 0.99 11.70 -18.40
CA GLY A 123 0.73 12.43 -19.65
C GLY A 123 0.81 11.59 -20.94
N ILE A 124 1.08 10.28 -20.84
CA ILE A 124 1.11 9.33 -21.96
C ILE A 124 0.03 8.26 -21.76
#